data_AF-A0A662WPG8-F1
#
_entry.id   AF-A0A662WPG8-F1
#
_cell.length_a   1.000
_cell.length_b   1.000
_cell.length_c   1.000
_cell.angle_alpha   90.00
_cell.angle_beta   90.00
_cell.angle_gamma   90.00
#
_symmetry.space_group_name_H-M   'P 1'
#
loop_
_entity.id
_entity.type
_entity.pdbx_description
1 polymer ?
#
loop_
_entity_poly.entity_id
_entity_poly.type
_entity_poly.pdbx_seq_one_letter_code
_entity_poly.pdbx_strand_id
1 'polypeptide(L)'
;MLAKLVVALAAVAATVAQAETLFRETFDDADWESRWVASTWKPEAEVGKFEHVAGKYFTEEGDKAIKTSEDARFYALSAKFDSPLDNKGKDLYLSYLVQHEQKLDCGGAYIKLLPADVDQANFGGDSPYAIMFGPDICGNTKKTHAILNYARPGE
;
A
#
# COMPACT_ATOMS: atom_id res chain seq x y z
N MET A 1 -14.09 -17.71 46.05
CA MET A 1 -13.10 -18.12 45.03
C MET A 1 -13.55 -17.77 43.62
N LEU A 2 -14.81 -18.02 43.21
CA LEU A 2 -15.34 -17.63 41.89
C LEU A 2 -15.15 -16.14 41.54
N ALA A 3 -15.44 -15.21 42.46
CA ALA A 3 -15.32 -13.77 42.17
C ALA A 3 -13.88 -13.35 41.82
N LYS A 4 -12.87 -13.91 42.49
CA LYS A 4 -11.44 -13.65 42.18
C LYS A 4 -11.04 -14.23 40.82
N LEU A 5 -11.63 -15.37 40.44
CA LEU A 5 -11.41 -16.01 39.14
C LEU A 5 -12.04 -15.19 38.01
N VAL A 6 -13.26 -14.67 38.22
CA VAL A 6 -13.96 -13.79 37.27
C VAL A 6 -13.22 -12.46 37.06
N VAL A 7 -12.73 -11.83 38.14
CA VAL A 7 -11.92 -10.60 38.04
C VAL A 7 -10.58 -10.86 37.34
N ALA A 8 -9.94 -12.01 37.62
CA ALA A 8 -8.69 -12.38 36.94
C ALA A 8 -8.89 -12.65 35.44
N LEU A 9 -9.97 -13.32 35.03
CA LEU A 9 -10.30 -13.53 33.61
C LEU A 9 -10.65 -12.21 32.89
N ALA A 10 -11.35 -11.29 33.55
CA ALA A 10 -11.63 -9.96 32.99
C ALA A 10 -10.36 -9.11 32.83
N ALA A 11 -9.41 -9.20 33.76
CA ALA A 11 -8.13 -8.50 33.68
C ALA A 11 -7.22 -9.05 32.57
N VAL A 12 -7.25 -10.37 32.32
CA VAL A 12 -6.50 -10.99 31.21
C VAL A 12 -7.09 -10.61 29.85
N ALA A 13 -8.43 -10.57 29.72
CA ALA A 13 -9.11 -10.10 28.51
C ALA A 13 -8.87 -8.61 28.21
N ALA A 14 -8.50 -7.80 29.21
CA ALA A 14 -8.18 -6.38 29.04
C ALA A 14 -6.75 -6.11 28.54
N THR A 15 -5.91 -7.13 28.38
CA THR A 15 -4.52 -6.99 27.88
C THR A 15 -4.33 -7.41 26.43
N VAL A 16 -5.43 -7.56 25.67
CA VAL A 16 -5.33 -7.79 24.23
C VAL A 16 -4.71 -6.55 23.59
N ALA A 17 -3.50 -6.67 23.06
CA ALA A 17 -2.89 -5.63 22.24
C ALA A 17 -3.84 -5.35 21.07
N GLN A 18 -4.52 -4.21 21.10
CA GLN A 18 -5.33 -3.74 19.99
C GLN A 18 -4.42 -3.03 19.00
N ALA A 19 -4.24 -3.62 17.82
CA ALA A 19 -3.61 -2.94 16.70
C ALA A 19 -4.67 -2.12 15.96
N GLU A 20 -4.42 -0.84 15.80
CA GLU A 20 -5.24 0.05 14.98
C GLU A 20 -5.00 -0.26 13.50
N THR A 21 -6.06 -0.60 12.76
CA THR A 21 -5.98 -0.78 11.30
C THR A 21 -6.27 0.55 10.63
N LEU A 22 -5.22 1.19 10.12
CA LEU A 22 -5.30 2.52 9.50
C LEU A 22 -5.77 2.47 8.05
N PHE A 23 -5.40 1.40 7.34
CA PHE A 23 -5.83 1.13 5.98
C PHE A 23 -5.74 -0.37 5.72
N ARG A 24 -6.73 -0.90 5.02
CA ARG A 24 -6.75 -2.29 4.55
C ARG A 24 -7.48 -2.34 3.22
N GLU A 25 -6.78 -2.83 2.20
CA GLU A 25 -7.36 -3.13 0.90
C GLU A 25 -7.07 -4.59 0.57
N THR A 26 -8.12 -5.32 0.22
CA THR A 26 -8.10 -6.73 -0.15
C THR A 26 -8.44 -6.95 -1.61
N PHE A 27 -9.02 -5.96 -2.30
CA PHE A 27 -9.50 -6.05 -3.67
C PHE A 27 -10.43 -7.25 -3.91
N ASP A 28 -11.18 -7.70 -2.91
CA ASP A 28 -12.11 -8.83 -2.99
C ASP A 28 -13.51 -8.42 -3.50
N ASP A 29 -13.74 -7.13 -3.71
CA ASP A 29 -14.97 -6.57 -4.25
C ASP A 29 -14.77 -5.85 -5.59
N ALA A 30 -15.86 -5.73 -6.35
CA ALA A 30 -15.88 -5.07 -7.64
C ALA A 30 -15.88 -3.53 -7.55
N ASP A 31 -16.14 -2.96 -6.36
CA ASP A 31 -16.26 -1.52 -6.15
C ASP A 31 -14.92 -0.89 -5.72
N TRP A 32 -13.80 -1.58 -5.92
CA TRP A 32 -12.47 -1.05 -5.55
C TRP A 32 -12.15 0.29 -6.20
N GLU A 33 -12.64 0.54 -7.42
CA GLU A 33 -12.45 1.82 -8.11
C GLU A 33 -13.08 3.00 -7.36
N SER A 34 -14.04 2.80 -6.46
CA SER A 34 -14.61 3.87 -5.64
C SER A 34 -13.64 4.37 -4.56
N ARG A 35 -12.64 3.55 -4.20
CA ARG A 35 -11.65 3.83 -3.15
C ARG A 35 -10.31 4.32 -3.69
N TRP A 36 -10.04 4.08 -4.98
CA TRP A 36 -8.76 4.36 -5.62
C TRP A 36 -8.89 5.40 -6.72
N VAL A 37 -7.95 6.35 -6.74
CA VAL A 37 -7.89 7.43 -7.74
C VAL A 37 -6.67 7.22 -8.62
N ALA A 38 -6.93 7.05 -9.92
CA ALA A 38 -5.90 7.05 -10.95
C ALA A 38 -5.43 8.48 -11.24
N SER A 39 -4.12 8.69 -11.27
CA SER A 39 -3.57 10.02 -11.54
C SER A 39 -3.50 10.33 -13.04
N THR A 40 -3.72 11.60 -13.36
CA THR A 40 -3.56 12.21 -14.69
C THR A 40 -2.28 13.07 -14.79
N TRP A 41 -1.28 12.84 -13.93
CA TRP A 41 -0.02 13.61 -13.90
C TRP A 41 0.81 13.50 -15.19
N LYS A 42 0.56 12.45 -15.98
CA LYS A 42 1.19 12.14 -17.26
C LYS A 42 0.15 12.12 -18.39
N PRO A 43 0.57 12.35 -19.65
CA PRO A 43 -0.30 12.14 -20.80
C PRO A 43 -0.86 10.71 -20.80
N GLU A 44 -2.13 10.54 -21.19
CA GLU A 44 -2.82 9.24 -21.17
C GLU A 44 -2.05 8.15 -21.94
N ALA A 45 -1.37 8.51 -23.04
CA ALA A 45 -0.56 7.58 -23.83
C ALA A 45 0.67 7.00 -23.08
N GLU A 46 1.10 7.62 -21.99
CA GLU A 46 2.21 7.16 -21.14
C GLU A 46 1.74 6.38 -19.90
N VAL A 47 0.45 6.45 -19.57
CA VAL A 47 -0.12 5.84 -18.35
C VAL A 47 -0.81 4.53 -18.69
N GLY A 48 -0.45 3.47 -17.98
CA GLY A 48 -1.05 2.15 -18.16
C GLY A 48 -2.27 1.95 -17.28
N LYS A 49 -3.13 1.01 -17.67
CA LYS A 49 -4.35 0.66 -16.93
C LYS A 49 -4.13 -0.45 -15.89
N PHE A 50 -4.81 -0.34 -14.77
CA PHE A 50 -4.91 -1.44 -13.81
C PHE A 50 -6.07 -2.35 -14.18
N GLU A 51 -5.88 -3.66 -14.06
CA GLU A 51 -6.91 -4.67 -14.20
C GLU A 51 -7.19 -5.33 -12.84
N HIS A 52 -8.45 -5.73 -12.62
CA HIS A 52 -8.87 -6.44 -11.41
C HIS A 52 -9.00 -7.93 -11.67
N VAL A 53 -8.01 -8.71 -11.22
CA VAL A 53 -7.83 -10.11 -11.64
C VAL A 53 -7.37 -10.98 -10.47
N ALA A 54 -7.68 -12.28 -10.50
CA ALA A 54 -7.06 -13.27 -9.63
C ALA A 54 -5.63 -13.63 -10.08
N GLY A 55 -5.30 -13.41 -11.36
CA GLY A 55 -4.04 -13.82 -11.97
C GLY A 55 -4.03 -15.30 -12.39
N LYS A 56 -2.85 -15.81 -12.74
CA LYS A 56 -2.63 -17.19 -13.17
C LYS A 56 -2.43 -18.15 -12.00
N TYR A 57 -1.87 -17.66 -10.91
CA TYR A 57 -1.63 -18.44 -9.69
C TYR A 57 -2.38 -17.78 -8.55
N PHE A 58 -3.47 -18.41 -8.12
CA PHE A 58 -4.34 -17.98 -7.03
C PHE A 58 -4.81 -19.20 -6.25
N THR A 59 -5.32 -18.98 -5.03
CA THR A 59 -5.90 -20.07 -4.21
C THR A 59 -7.39 -20.20 -4.51
N GLU A 60 -8.12 -19.09 -4.48
CA GLU A 60 -9.55 -19.01 -4.79
C GLU A 60 -9.82 -17.96 -5.88
N GLU A 61 -10.83 -18.15 -6.73
CA GLU A 61 -11.15 -17.19 -7.80
C GLU A 61 -11.53 -15.78 -7.26
N GLY A 62 -11.95 -15.71 -5.99
CA GLY A 62 -12.25 -14.47 -5.28
C GLY A 62 -11.02 -13.72 -4.77
N ASP A 63 -9.84 -14.34 -4.76
CA ASP A 63 -8.58 -13.74 -4.30
C ASP A 63 -8.01 -12.78 -5.36
N LYS A 64 -8.78 -11.74 -5.68
CA LYS A 64 -8.42 -10.76 -6.70
C LYS A 64 -7.43 -9.74 -6.18
N ALA A 65 -6.73 -9.12 -7.11
CA ALA A 65 -5.79 -8.04 -6.90
C ALA A 65 -5.83 -7.08 -8.09
N ILE A 66 -5.14 -5.94 -7.98
CA ILE A 66 -4.84 -5.09 -9.12
C ILE A 66 -3.57 -5.53 -9.84
N LYS A 67 -3.59 -5.51 -11.17
CA LYS A 67 -2.48 -5.89 -12.03
C LYS A 67 -2.21 -4.80 -13.07
N THR A 68 -0.95 -4.48 -13.31
CA THR A 68 -0.53 -3.64 -14.44
C THR A 68 -0.71 -4.39 -15.77
N SER A 69 -1.43 -3.83 -16.73
CA SER A 69 -1.82 -4.54 -17.96
C SER A 69 -0.98 -4.25 -19.23
N GLU A 70 -0.11 -3.25 -19.20
CA GLU A 70 0.58 -2.72 -20.38
C GLU A 70 2.09 -2.60 -20.13
N ASP A 71 2.87 -3.08 -21.10
CA ASP A 71 4.33 -2.98 -21.06
C ASP A 71 4.80 -1.53 -21.28
N ALA A 72 5.92 -1.17 -20.64
CA ALA A 72 6.57 0.14 -20.79
C ALA A 72 5.62 1.33 -20.58
N ARG A 73 4.86 1.28 -19.47
CA ARG A 73 3.95 2.34 -19.03
C ARG A 73 4.25 2.79 -17.60
N PHE A 74 3.89 4.02 -17.29
CA PHE A 74 3.85 4.52 -15.92
C PHE A 74 2.52 4.16 -15.27
N TYR A 75 2.57 3.91 -13.97
CA TYR A 75 1.40 3.55 -13.17
C TYR A 75 1.35 4.45 -11.94
N ALA A 76 0.20 5.07 -11.72
CA ALA A 76 -0.03 5.95 -10.57
C ALA A 76 -1.48 5.83 -10.10
N LEU A 77 -1.65 5.20 -8.94
CA LEU A 77 -2.92 4.95 -8.29
C LEU A 77 -2.74 5.24 -6.80
N SER A 78 -3.72 5.89 -6.18
CA SER A 78 -3.65 6.25 -4.76
C SER A 78 -5.00 6.08 -4.09
N ALA A 79 -5.00 5.66 -2.82
CA ALA A 79 -6.17 5.61 -1.97
C ALA A 79 -5.93 6.45 -0.72
N LYS A 80 -6.98 7.13 -0.25
CA LYS A 80 -6.93 7.89 1.00
C LYS A 80 -7.23 6.98 2.18
N PHE A 81 -6.59 7.29 3.31
CA PHE A 81 -6.99 6.74 4.60
C PHE A 81 -8.17 7.54 5.14
N ASP A 82 -8.96 6.93 6.02
CA ASP A 82 -10.08 7.61 6.69
C ASP A 82 -9.62 8.81 7.54
N SER A 83 -8.36 8.78 7.98
CA SER A 83 -7.74 9.85 8.75
C SER A 83 -6.24 9.95 8.45
N PRO A 84 -5.63 11.15 8.56
CA PRO A 84 -4.19 11.32 8.41
C PRO A 84 -3.41 10.42 9.38
N LEU A 85 -2.38 9.76 8.85
CA LEU A 85 -1.47 8.93 9.63
C LEU A 85 -0.58 9.81 10.53
N ASP A 86 -0.60 9.56 11.84
CA ASP A 86 0.40 10.04 12.79
C ASP A 86 0.88 8.87 13.66
N ASN A 87 2.13 8.45 13.43
CA ASN A 87 2.77 7.36 14.16
C ASN A 87 3.75 7.87 15.25
N LYS A 88 3.69 9.14 15.66
CA LYS A 88 4.57 9.65 16.72
C LYS A 88 4.38 8.87 18.02
N GLY A 89 5.45 8.24 18.50
CA GLY A 89 5.41 7.42 19.71
C GLY A 89 4.66 6.09 19.56
N LYS A 90 4.36 5.68 18.33
CA LYS A 90 3.70 4.42 17.97
C LYS A 90 4.52 3.67 16.93
N ASP A 91 4.45 2.35 16.94
CA ASP A 91 4.98 1.54 15.86
C ASP A 91 4.09 1.66 14.61
N LEU A 92 4.70 1.70 13.42
CA LEU A 92 4.01 1.65 12.14
C LEU A 92 4.35 0.35 11.43
N TYR A 93 3.32 -0.43 11.10
CA TYR A 93 3.45 -1.64 10.30
C TYR A 93 2.91 -1.37 8.90
N LEU A 94 3.78 -1.49 7.90
CA LEU A 94 3.42 -1.37 6.49
C LEU A 94 3.68 -2.71 5.81
N SER A 95 2.63 -3.32 5.27
CA SER A 95 2.70 -4.64 4.64
C SER A 95 1.75 -4.70 3.44
N TYR A 96 2.19 -5.39 2.39
CA TYR A 96 1.41 -5.65 1.20
C TYR A 96 2.02 -6.85 0.46
N LEU A 97 1.27 -7.44 -0.46
CA LEU A 97 1.70 -8.57 -1.27
C LEU A 97 1.98 -8.12 -2.70
N VAL A 98 3.05 -8.65 -3.29
CA VAL A 98 3.42 -8.43 -4.69
C VAL A 98 3.67 -9.76 -5.34
N GLN A 99 3.10 -9.97 -6.51
CA GLN A 99 3.36 -11.13 -7.35
C GLN A 99 3.81 -10.67 -8.74
N HIS A 100 5.06 -10.97 -9.08
CA HIS A 100 5.55 -10.85 -10.45
C HIS A 100 5.22 -12.14 -11.20
N GLU A 101 3.98 -12.24 -11.68
CA GLU A 101 3.53 -13.38 -12.49
C GLU A 101 4.24 -13.42 -13.85
N GLN A 102 4.46 -12.24 -14.42
CA GLN A 102 5.32 -12.05 -15.57
C GLN A 102 6.79 -12.20 -15.16
N LYS A 103 7.63 -12.62 -16.10
CA LYS A 103 9.08 -12.59 -15.93
C LYS A 103 9.59 -11.15 -16.05
N LEU A 104 9.35 -10.35 -15.02
CA LEU A 104 9.69 -8.93 -14.99
C LEU A 104 11.19 -8.74 -15.19
N ASP A 105 11.54 -7.96 -16.21
CA ASP A 105 12.91 -7.57 -16.55
C ASP A 105 13.29 -6.23 -15.92
N CYS A 106 12.42 -5.22 -15.99
CA CYS A 106 12.58 -3.93 -15.34
C CYS A 106 11.23 -3.30 -14.94
N GLY A 107 11.04 -3.05 -13.65
CA GLY A 107 9.87 -2.39 -13.08
C GLY A 107 9.92 -2.33 -11.56
N GLY A 108 9.33 -1.27 -11.01
CA GLY A 108 9.12 -1.10 -9.57
C GLY A 108 7.76 -1.63 -9.15
N ALA A 109 7.68 -2.25 -7.97
CA ALA A 109 6.42 -2.60 -7.31
C ALA A 109 6.40 -2.11 -5.86
N TYR A 110 7.04 -0.98 -5.62
CA TYR A 110 7.02 -0.27 -4.34
C TYR A 110 5.77 0.60 -4.20
N ILE A 111 5.38 0.84 -2.95
CA ILE A 111 4.32 1.76 -2.58
C ILE A 111 4.92 3.01 -1.92
N LYS A 112 4.17 4.11 -1.94
CA LYS A 112 4.50 5.36 -1.25
C LYS A 112 3.41 5.68 -0.22
N LEU A 113 3.82 6.07 0.99
CA LEU A 113 2.95 6.76 1.94
C LEU A 113 3.03 8.26 1.67
N LEU A 114 1.89 8.86 1.36
CA LEU A 114 1.80 10.24 0.88
C LEU A 114 1.38 11.19 2.03
N PRO A 115 1.78 12.47 1.96
CA PRO A 115 1.23 13.52 2.83
C PRO A 115 -0.30 13.61 2.69
N ALA A 116 -0.98 14.02 3.77
CA ALA A 116 -2.45 14.08 3.81
C ALA A 116 -3.05 15.09 2.82
N ASP A 117 -2.28 16.09 2.41
CA ASP A 117 -2.64 17.15 1.47
C ASP A 117 -2.25 16.83 0.02
N VAL A 118 -1.88 15.57 -0.28
CA VAL A 118 -1.54 15.18 -1.65
C VAL A 118 -2.70 15.37 -2.62
N ASP A 119 -2.41 15.98 -3.76
CA ASP A 119 -3.30 15.99 -4.91
C ASP A 119 -3.22 14.64 -5.64
N GLN A 120 -4.17 13.76 -5.37
CA GLN A 120 -4.23 12.43 -5.98
C GLN A 120 -4.31 12.47 -7.51
N ALA A 121 -4.97 13.50 -8.08
CA ALA A 121 -5.09 13.62 -9.53
C ALA A 121 -3.74 13.92 -10.19
N ASN A 122 -2.84 14.60 -9.48
CA ASN A 122 -1.50 14.94 -9.96
C ASN A 122 -0.38 14.13 -9.28
N PHE A 123 -0.71 13.03 -8.60
CA PHE A 123 0.25 12.14 -7.96
C PHE A 123 1.12 11.37 -8.97
N GLY A 124 2.44 11.52 -8.89
CA GLY A 124 3.39 10.88 -9.80
C GLY A 124 4.74 10.53 -9.20
N GLY A 125 5.73 10.38 -10.08
CA GLY A 125 7.11 10.00 -9.74
C GLY A 125 7.76 10.95 -8.73
N ASP A 126 7.58 12.26 -8.94
CA ASP A 126 8.25 13.32 -8.18
C ASP A 126 7.41 13.90 -7.04
N SER A 127 6.17 13.41 -6.86
CA SER A 127 5.32 13.87 -5.76
C SER A 127 5.96 13.56 -4.40
N PRO A 128 5.89 14.48 -3.42
CA PRO A 128 6.38 14.24 -2.07
C PRO A 128 5.76 12.99 -1.45
N TYR A 129 6.58 12.25 -0.69
CA TYR A 129 6.18 11.09 0.08
C TYR A 129 6.89 11.09 1.43
N ALA A 130 6.29 10.48 2.45
CA ALA A 130 6.91 10.26 3.75
C ALA A 130 7.76 8.97 3.76
N ILE A 131 7.23 7.89 3.16
CA ILE A 131 7.90 6.59 3.06
C ILE A 131 7.73 6.03 1.65
N MET A 132 8.79 5.46 1.07
CA MET A 132 8.70 4.58 -0.10
C MET A 132 9.24 3.21 0.30
N PHE A 133 8.45 2.17 0.10
CA PHE A 133 8.79 0.83 0.53
C PHE A 133 8.39 -0.22 -0.51
N GLY A 134 9.30 -1.14 -0.83
CA GLY A 134 8.97 -2.28 -1.69
C GLY A 134 10.04 -2.71 -2.69
N PRO A 135 9.80 -3.78 -3.45
CA PRO A 135 10.75 -4.31 -4.40
C PRO A 135 10.86 -3.43 -5.65
N ASP A 136 12.07 -3.40 -6.19
CA ASP A 136 12.42 -2.76 -7.45
C ASP A 136 13.44 -3.65 -8.16
N ILE A 137 13.08 -4.03 -9.38
CA ILE A 137 13.85 -4.95 -10.22
C ILE A 137 14.17 -4.21 -11.50
N CYS A 138 15.43 -4.16 -11.89
CA CYS A 138 15.82 -3.72 -13.23
C CYS A 138 17.11 -4.42 -13.67
N GLY A 139 16.97 -5.38 -14.58
CA GLY A 139 18.02 -6.30 -15.01
C GLY A 139 18.60 -7.08 -13.83
N ASN A 140 19.88 -6.87 -13.56
CA ASN A 140 20.59 -7.51 -12.46
C ASN A 140 20.39 -6.79 -11.11
N THR A 141 19.83 -5.58 -11.12
CA THR A 141 19.54 -4.84 -9.88
C THR A 141 18.23 -5.36 -9.30
N LYS A 142 18.29 -5.95 -8.11
CA LYS A 142 17.12 -6.42 -7.36
C LYS A 142 17.26 -5.97 -5.93
N LYS A 143 16.41 -5.04 -5.50
CA LYS A 143 16.48 -4.44 -4.17
C LYS A 143 15.09 -4.22 -3.60
N THR A 144 15.03 -4.12 -2.28
CA THR A 144 13.87 -3.62 -1.56
C THR A 144 14.19 -2.21 -1.10
N HIS A 145 13.47 -1.22 -1.62
CA HIS A 145 13.53 0.14 -1.14
C HIS A 145 12.93 0.24 0.25
N ALA A 146 13.57 1.04 1.10
CA ALA A 146 13.07 1.48 2.40
C ALA A 146 13.55 2.93 2.59
N ILE A 147 12.90 3.85 1.86
CA ILE A 147 13.28 5.27 1.84
C ILE A 147 12.38 6.02 2.80
N LEU A 148 12.99 6.70 3.76
CA LEU A 148 12.33 7.56 4.73
C LEU A 148 12.65 9.01 4.36
N ASN A 149 11.62 9.80 4.09
CA ASN A 149 11.80 11.22 3.81
C ASN A 149 11.83 12.00 5.12
N TYR A 150 12.89 12.77 5.31
CA TYR A 150 13.11 13.55 6.51
C TYR A 150 13.61 14.93 6.11
N ALA A 151 12.79 15.95 6.37
CA ALA A 151 13.23 17.32 6.29
C ALA A 151 14.24 17.58 7.41
N ARG A 152 15.50 17.78 7.06
CA ARG A 152 16.55 18.10 8.04
C ARG A 152 16.27 19.49 8.62
N PRO A 153 16.08 19.64 9.94
CA PRO A 153 15.85 20.96 10.52
C PRO A 153 17.03 21.90 10.22
N GLY A 154 16.77 23.04 9.59
CA GLY A 154 17.78 24.07 9.31
C GLY A 154 18.42 24.03 7.91
N GLU A 155 17.95 23.13 7.03
CA GLU A 155 18.09 23.23 5.57
C GLU A 155 16.71 23.50 4.94
#